data_AF-V5U1J9-F1
#
_entry.id   AF-V5U1J9-F1
#
_cell.length_a   1.000
_cell.length_b   1.000
_cell.length_c   1.000
_cell.angle_alpha   90.00
_cell.angle_beta   90.00
_cell.angle_gamma   90.00
#
_symmetry.space_group_name_H-M   'P 1'
#
loop_
_entity.id
_entity.type
_entity.pdbx_description
1 polymer ?
#
loop_
_entity_poly.entity_id
_entity_poly.type
_entity_poly.pdbx_seq_one_letter_code
_entity_poly.pdbx_strand_id
1 'polypeptide(L)'
;MKKLNYMKLSLSIILSVYFLFTLMLLILNGLPKGFAEYGTLGDSFGVLNSLFSGLGFAGLVYTLFIQQKQIKSQEKQIRIQELESKELDKRYKLDAYENTLYKLIDLYKTVLSEVKIENEQGTIVGRTALTFLNKQIMDEVRAKSTNQYPEELRKKLLNNDILPNEKKLIDFIHFEHFSIIRSKFNKQGRLIQTARIMFEHLELNCPDMNILDNSRDLVMSQMTTFECQYFFYYSLTNKNETDFIKSMAKSIFLDKNHKVRIIEIHRNMFDYIWGINLKDGYMKQDPMMDKKTRKHLSKNKRKFKSDIKKLLDDEKTETLQAPKEIQTP
;
A
#
# COMPACT_ATOMS: atom_id res chain seq x y z
N MET A 1 -34.19 -7.35 44.72
CA MET A 1 -35.20 -7.85 45.67
C MET A 1 -35.55 -9.34 45.49
N LYS A 2 -35.80 -9.88 44.28
CA LYS A 2 -36.22 -11.29 44.10
C LYS A 2 -35.25 -12.36 44.65
N LYS A 3 -33.93 -12.22 44.47
CA LYS A 3 -32.93 -13.19 44.98
C LYS A 3 -32.91 -13.35 46.51
N LEU A 4 -33.14 -12.27 47.25
CA LEU A 4 -33.14 -12.28 48.71
C LEU A 4 -34.34 -13.06 49.28
N ASN A 5 -35.46 -13.06 48.57
CA ASN A 5 -36.67 -13.80 48.97
C ASN A 5 -36.50 -15.32 48.80
N TYR A 6 -35.83 -15.78 47.74
CA TYR A 6 -35.58 -17.22 47.55
C TYR A 6 -34.63 -17.80 48.60
N MET A 7 -33.61 -17.05 49.01
CA MET A 7 -32.67 -17.49 50.04
C MET A 7 -33.37 -17.61 51.41
N LYS A 8 -34.15 -16.60 51.80
CA LYS A 8 -34.96 -16.64 53.03
C LYS A 8 -36.01 -17.77 53.01
N LEU A 9 -36.64 -18.00 51.86
CA LEU A 9 -37.61 -19.08 51.68
C LEU A 9 -36.95 -20.45 51.85
N SER A 10 -35.79 -20.69 51.23
CA SER A 10 -35.06 -21.95 51.36
C SER A 10 -34.62 -22.23 52.80
N LEU A 11 -34.16 -21.20 53.53
CA LEU A 11 -33.75 -21.33 54.92
C LEU A 11 -34.94 -21.65 55.84
N SER A 12 -36.09 -21.01 55.61
CA SER A 12 -37.33 -21.26 56.34
C SER A 12 -37.84 -22.70 56.13
N ILE A 13 -37.78 -23.20 54.90
CA ILE A 13 -38.16 -24.59 54.57
C ILE A 13 -37.26 -25.58 55.31
N ILE A 14 -35.93 -25.36 55.29
CA ILE A 14 -35.00 -26.25 56.00
C ILE A 14 -35.30 -26.25 57.50
N LEU A 15 -35.48 -25.09 58.12
CA LEU A 15 -35.81 -24.99 59.55
C LEU A 15 -37.12 -25.71 59.88
N SER A 16 -38.14 -25.55 59.03
CA SER A 16 -39.45 -26.20 59.19
C SER A 16 -39.35 -27.72 59.08
N VAL A 17 -38.53 -28.25 58.16
CA VAL A 17 -38.30 -29.70 58.02
C VAL A 17 -37.63 -30.28 59.26
N TYR A 18 -36.60 -29.62 59.79
CA TYR A 18 -35.96 -30.05 61.04
C TYR A 18 -36.94 -29.99 62.22
N PHE A 19 -37.72 -28.92 62.33
CA PHE A 19 -38.72 -28.76 63.38
C PHE A 19 -39.80 -29.85 63.32
N LEU A 20 -40.38 -30.09 62.14
CA LEU A 20 -41.40 -31.13 61.95
C LEU A 20 -40.86 -32.53 62.26
N PHE A 21 -39.62 -32.82 61.87
CA PHE A 21 -38.99 -34.11 62.16
C PHE A 21 -38.71 -34.30 63.65
N THR A 22 -38.25 -33.26 64.35
CA THR A 22 -38.07 -33.29 65.81
C THR A 22 -39.40 -33.52 66.54
N LEU A 23 -40.47 -32.86 66.08
CA LEU A 23 -41.82 -32.98 66.64
C LEU A 23 -42.39 -34.39 66.42
N MET A 24 -42.19 -34.95 65.22
CA MET A 24 -42.59 -36.33 64.91
C MET A 24 -41.88 -37.35 65.82
N LEU A 25 -40.58 -37.22 66.04
CA LEU A 25 -39.83 -38.11 66.94
C LEU A 25 -40.28 -38.00 68.40
N LEU A 26 -40.60 -36.79 68.87
CA LEU A 26 -41.07 -36.54 70.24
C LEU A 26 -42.48 -37.11 70.46
N ILE A 27 -43.37 -37.02 69.47
CA ILE A 27 -44.72 -37.63 69.53
C ILE A 27 -44.62 -39.16 69.57
N LEU A 28 -43.69 -39.77 68.81
CA LEU A 28 -43.57 -41.22 68.72
C LEU A 28 -42.88 -41.85 69.95
N ASN A 29 -41.86 -41.19 70.51
CA ASN A 29 -40.98 -41.77 71.53
C ASN A 29 -41.07 -41.09 72.91
N GLY A 30 -41.81 -39.98 73.04
CA GLY A 30 -41.93 -39.21 74.29
C GLY A 30 -40.69 -38.37 74.62
N LEU A 31 -40.69 -37.72 75.80
CA LEU A 31 -39.56 -36.94 76.29
C LEU A 31 -38.44 -37.86 76.79
N PRO A 32 -37.19 -37.69 76.32
CA PRO A 32 -36.06 -38.47 76.80
C PRO A 32 -35.82 -38.21 78.30
N LYS A 33 -35.62 -39.29 79.06
CA LYS A 33 -35.49 -39.27 80.53
C LYS A 33 -34.04 -39.41 81.01
N GLY A 34 -33.08 -39.63 80.12
CA GLY A 34 -31.66 -39.76 80.45
C GLY A 34 -30.73 -39.62 79.24
N PHE A 35 -29.43 -39.43 79.51
CA PHE A 35 -28.40 -39.14 78.49
C PHE A 35 -28.29 -40.19 77.36
N ALA A 36 -28.59 -41.45 77.62
CA ALA A 36 -28.57 -42.51 76.62
C ALA A 36 -29.68 -42.36 75.55
N GLU A 37 -30.88 -41.92 75.96
CA GLU A 37 -32.03 -41.74 75.06
C GLU A 37 -31.85 -40.52 74.13
N TYR A 38 -31.09 -39.50 74.58
CA TYR A 38 -30.64 -38.40 73.72
C TYR A 38 -29.69 -38.87 72.60
N GLY A 39 -28.86 -39.90 72.87
CA GLY A 39 -28.01 -40.52 71.86
C GLY A 39 -28.82 -41.19 70.74
N THR A 40 -29.83 -41.99 71.10
CA THR A 40 -30.71 -42.67 70.13
C THR A 40 -31.59 -41.70 69.33
N LEU A 41 -31.98 -40.56 69.93
CA LEU A 41 -32.66 -39.48 69.21
C LEU A 41 -31.71 -38.85 68.18
N GLY A 42 -30.43 -38.65 68.53
CA GLY A 42 -29.39 -38.19 67.62
C GLY A 42 -29.16 -39.11 66.43
N ASP A 43 -29.14 -40.43 66.66
CA ASP A 43 -28.97 -41.44 65.59
C ASP A 43 -30.11 -41.40 64.55
N SER A 44 -31.33 -41.03 64.97
CA SER A 44 -32.48 -40.89 64.07
C SER A 44 -32.35 -39.72 63.09
N PHE A 45 -31.58 -38.67 63.44
CA PHE A 45 -31.25 -37.58 62.51
C PHE A 45 -30.22 -37.99 61.45
N GLY A 46 -29.57 -39.15 61.58
CA GLY A 46 -28.64 -39.67 60.58
C GLY A 46 -29.25 -39.77 59.17
N VAL A 47 -30.54 -40.14 59.07
CA VAL A 47 -31.27 -40.21 57.78
C VAL A 47 -31.44 -38.81 57.17
N LEU A 48 -31.83 -37.81 57.97
CA LEU A 48 -31.94 -36.42 57.50
C LEU A 48 -30.57 -35.83 57.12
N ASN A 49 -29.55 -36.03 57.95
CA ASN A 49 -28.19 -35.55 57.67
C ASN A 49 -27.63 -36.18 56.40
N SER A 50 -27.90 -37.47 56.15
CA SER A 50 -27.51 -38.15 54.91
C SER A 50 -28.26 -37.61 53.69
N LEU A 51 -29.56 -37.32 53.82
CA LEU A 51 -30.36 -36.72 52.75
C LEU A 51 -29.88 -35.32 52.39
N PHE A 52 -29.65 -34.45 53.38
CA PHE A 52 -29.13 -33.10 53.14
C PHE A 52 -27.68 -33.12 52.63
N SER A 53 -26.85 -34.06 53.07
CA SER A 53 -25.50 -34.26 52.53
C SER A 53 -25.53 -34.71 51.07
N GLY A 54 -26.43 -35.63 50.72
CA GLY A 54 -26.65 -36.07 49.34
C GLY A 54 -27.20 -34.97 48.43
N LEU A 55 -28.16 -34.17 48.92
CA LEU A 55 -28.69 -33.00 48.21
C LEU A 55 -27.64 -31.90 48.05
N GLY A 56 -26.81 -31.67 49.07
CA GLY A 56 -25.68 -30.75 49.01
C GLY A 56 -24.65 -31.19 47.96
N PHE A 57 -24.31 -32.49 47.94
CA PHE A 57 -23.44 -33.06 46.93
C PHE A 57 -24.03 -32.97 45.52
N ALA A 58 -25.32 -33.29 45.33
CA ALA A 58 -26.00 -33.12 44.05
C ALA A 58 -26.01 -31.65 43.59
N GLY A 59 -26.21 -30.71 44.53
CA GLY A 59 -26.08 -29.28 44.29
C GLY A 59 -24.67 -28.89 43.83
N LEU A 60 -23.62 -29.44 44.46
CA LEU A 60 -22.22 -29.23 44.06
C LEU A 60 -21.92 -29.78 42.66
N VAL A 61 -22.41 -30.99 42.33
CA VAL A 61 -22.24 -31.56 40.99
C VAL A 61 -22.95 -30.69 39.94
N TYR A 62 -24.15 -30.21 40.26
CA TYR A 62 -24.89 -29.31 39.36
C TYR A 62 -24.17 -27.97 39.14
N THR A 63 -23.62 -27.36 40.20
CA THR A 63 -22.84 -26.13 40.05
C THR A 63 -21.56 -26.35 39.25
N LEU A 64 -20.85 -27.47 39.45
CA LEU A 64 -19.68 -27.83 38.64
C LEU A 64 -20.04 -27.94 37.15
N PHE A 65 -21.17 -28.55 36.80
CA PHE A 65 -21.62 -28.62 35.41
C PHE A 65 -21.88 -27.23 34.81
N ILE A 66 -22.52 -26.33 35.57
CA ILE A 66 -22.73 -24.95 35.13
C ILE A 66 -21.40 -24.21 34.96
N GLN A 67 -20.49 -24.34 35.93
CA GLN A 67 -19.16 -23.71 35.88
C GLN A 67 -18.36 -24.18 34.67
N GLN A 68 -18.37 -25.47 34.34
CA GLN A 68 -17.73 -26.00 33.13
C GLN A 68 -18.30 -25.37 31.85
N LYS A 69 -19.64 -25.19 31.78
CA LYS A 69 -20.28 -24.52 30.65
C LYS A 69 -19.88 -23.04 30.55
N GLN A 70 -19.77 -22.35 31.69
CA GLN A 70 -19.32 -20.96 31.74
C GLN A 70 -17.87 -20.81 31.27
N ILE A 71 -16.96 -21.68 31.74
CA ILE A 71 -15.55 -21.69 31.32
C ILE A 71 -15.44 -21.88 29.80
N LYS A 72 -16.13 -22.88 29.23
CA LYS A 72 -16.13 -23.10 27.78
C LYS A 72 -16.66 -21.90 26.99
N SER A 73 -17.68 -21.23 27.50
CA SER A 73 -18.20 -20.00 26.88
C SER A 73 -17.20 -18.85 26.98
N GLN A 74 -16.51 -18.72 28.11
CA GLN A 74 -15.50 -17.69 28.35
C GLN A 74 -14.28 -17.91 27.46
N GLU A 75 -13.78 -19.14 27.34
CA GLU A 75 -12.71 -19.51 26.42
C GLU A 75 -13.06 -19.14 24.97
N LYS A 76 -14.31 -19.41 24.56
CA LYS A 76 -14.79 -19.04 23.22
C LYS A 76 -14.80 -17.52 23.03
N GLN A 77 -15.25 -16.75 24.02
CA GLN A 77 -15.26 -15.29 23.95
C GLN A 77 -13.85 -14.70 23.90
N ILE A 78 -12.93 -15.20 24.73
CA ILE A 78 -11.51 -14.80 24.70
C ILE A 78 -10.92 -15.06 23.33
N ARG A 79 -11.15 -16.25 22.75
CA ARG A 79 -10.63 -16.58 21.41
C ARG A 79 -11.19 -15.66 20.33
N ILE A 80 -12.47 -15.30 20.39
CA ILE A 80 -13.07 -14.33 19.45
C ILE A 80 -12.44 -12.96 19.64
N GLN A 81 -12.29 -12.49 20.87
CA GLN A 81 -11.68 -11.20 21.19
C GLN A 81 -10.22 -11.13 20.73
N GLU A 82 -9.45 -12.22 20.87
CA GLU A 82 -8.08 -12.29 20.35
C GLU A 82 -8.02 -12.17 18.82
N LEU A 83 -8.98 -12.77 18.11
CA LEU A 83 -9.07 -12.65 16.65
C LEU A 83 -9.45 -11.22 16.24
N GLU A 84 -10.45 -10.64 16.88
CA GLU A 84 -10.87 -9.25 16.64
C GLU A 84 -9.75 -8.25 16.95
N SER A 85 -9.01 -8.46 18.04
CA SER A 85 -7.85 -7.62 18.39
C SER A 85 -6.74 -7.71 17.34
N LYS A 86 -6.45 -8.91 16.81
CA LYS A 86 -5.45 -9.08 15.75
C LYS A 86 -5.88 -8.39 14.44
N GLU A 87 -7.16 -8.45 14.10
CA GLU A 87 -7.69 -7.74 12.93
C GLU A 87 -7.63 -6.23 13.12
N LEU A 88 -7.97 -5.74 14.31
CA LEU A 88 -7.87 -4.33 14.67
C LEU A 88 -6.42 -3.84 14.60
N ASP A 89 -5.47 -4.60 15.12
CA ASP A 89 -4.04 -4.27 15.06
C ASP A 89 -3.55 -4.18 13.61
N LYS A 90 -4.01 -5.09 12.73
CA LYS A 90 -3.67 -5.04 11.30
C LYS A 90 -4.23 -3.77 10.66
N ARG A 91 -5.49 -3.42 10.93
CA ARG A 91 -6.12 -2.19 10.43
C ARG A 91 -5.43 -0.94 10.95
N TYR A 92 -5.12 -0.89 12.24
CA TYR A 92 -4.42 0.24 12.84
C TYR A 92 -3.05 0.49 12.19
N LYS A 93 -2.28 -0.58 11.94
CA LYS A 93 -0.99 -0.47 11.23
C LYS A 93 -1.16 0.04 9.81
N LEU A 94 -2.21 -0.40 9.11
CA LEU A 94 -2.53 0.08 7.77
C LEU A 94 -2.88 1.57 7.79
N ASP A 95 -3.79 1.97 8.66
CA ASP A 95 -4.23 3.36 8.79
C ASP A 95 -3.06 4.27 9.17
N ALA A 96 -2.17 3.82 10.07
CA ALA A 96 -0.98 4.56 10.47
C ALA A 96 0.01 4.75 9.30
N TYR A 97 0.19 3.71 8.48
CA TYR A 97 0.99 3.76 7.27
C TYR A 97 0.39 4.73 6.25
N GLU A 98 -0.89 4.59 5.89
CA GLU A 98 -1.55 5.44 4.90
C GLU A 98 -1.54 6.92 5.32
N ASN A 99 -1.87 7.22 6.58
CA ASN A 99 -1.83 8.57 7.10
C ASN A 99 -0.43 9.19 7.06
N THR A 100 0.60 8.39 7.34
CA THR A 100 1.99 8.86 7.26
C THR A 100 2.39 9.11 5.81
N LEU A 101 2.02 8.20 4.89
CA LEU A 101 2.27 8.35 3.46
C LEU A 101 1.61 9.62 2.90
N TYR A 102 0.34 9.88 3.20
CA TYR A 102 -0.36 11.09 2.74
C TYR A 102 0.32 12.37 3.27
N LYS A 103 0.71 12.40 4.55
CA LYS A 103 1.47 13.52 5.12
C LYS A 103 2.81 13.73 4.41
N LEU A 104 3.52 12.65 4.07
CA LEU A 104 4.79 12.73 3.35
C LEU A 104 4.60 13.23 1.92
N ILE A 105 3.53 12.84 1.24
CA ILE A 105 3.16 13.35 -0.09
C ILE A 105 2.87 14.86 -0.02
N ASP A 106 2.14 15.31 0.99
CA ASP A 106 1.82 16.73 1.15
C ASP A 106 3.06 17.56 1.51
N LEU A 107 3.94 17.03 2.38
CA LEU A 107 5.22 17.67 2.69
C LEU A 107 6.10 17.74 1.43
N TYR A 108 6.12 16.68 0.62
CA TYR A 108 6.79 16.68 -0.68
C TYR A 108 6.27 17.77 -1.61
N LYS A 109 4.95 17.90 -1.76
CA LYS A 109 4.33 18.95 -2.60
C LYS A 109 4.69 20.36 -2.12
N THR A 110 4.65 20.59 -0.81
CA THR A 110 5.03 21.87 -0.19
C THR A 110 6.49 22.19 -0.47
N VAL A 111 7.40 21.26 -0.17
CA VAL A 111 8.84 21.46 -0.43
C VAL A 111 9.12 21.64 -1.92
N LEU A 112 8.43 20.90 -2.80
CA LEU A 112 8.53 21.06 -4.24
C LEU A 112 8.13 22.47 -4.67
N SER A 113 7.04 23.01 -4.13
CA SER A 113 6.57 24.38 -4.44
C SER A 113 7.53 25.46 -3.95
N GLU A 114 8.33 25.18 -2.91
CA GLU A 114 9.33 26.09 -2.36
C GLU A 114 10.67 26.08 -3.10
N VAL A 115 10.88 25.15 -4.05
CA VAL A 115 12.12 25.10 -4.85
C VAL A 115 12.25 26.39 -5.65
N LYS A 116 13.34 27.14 -5.44
CA LYS A 116 13.60 28.42 -6.12
C LYS A 116 14.94 28.38 -6.84
N ILE A 117 14.94 28.93 -8.04
CA ILE A 117 16.14 29.11 -8.86
C ILE A 117 16.13 30.54 -9.38
N GLU A 118 17.21 31.25 -9.11
CA GLU A 118 17.41 32.60 -9.62
C GLU A 118 18.11 32.51 -10.98
N ASN A 119 17.55 33.22 -11.96
CA ASN A 119 18.15 33.40 -13.27
C ASN A 119 18.24 34.90 -13.58
N GLU A 120 19.00 35.28 -14.60
CA GLU A 120 19.17 36.67 -15.03
C GLU A 120 17.84 37.37 -15.37
N GLN A 121 16.79 36.61 -15.70
CA GLN A 121 15.46 37.10 -16.07
C GLN A 121 14.42 37.03 -14.92
N GLY A 122 14.82 36.59 -13.72
CA GLY A 122 13.96 36.50 -12.54
C GLY A 122 14.01 35.15 -11.82
N THR A 123 13.18 35.00 -10.78
CA THR A 123 13.10 33.79 -9.96
C THR A 123 12.08 32.80 -10.53
N ILE A 124 12.55 31.59 -10.85
CA ILE A 124 11.70 30.47 -11.27
C ILE A 124 11.42 29.60 -10.04
N VAL A 125 10.18 29.18 -9.86
CA VAL A 125 9.71 28.52 -8.62
C VAL A 125 8.99 27.21 -8.91
N GLY A 126 9.16 26.22 -8.06
CA GLY A 126 8.40 24.99 -8.08
C GLY A 126 8.79 24.02 -9.20
N ARG A 127 7.78 23.44 -9.85
CA ARG A 127 7.98 22.48 -10.96
C ARG A 127 8.65 23.10 -12.19
N THR A 128 8.47 24.38 -12.43
CA THR A 128 9.10 25.07 -13.56
C THR A 128 10.61 25.22 -13.33
N ALA A 129 11.04 25.38 -12.07
CA ALA A 129 12.45 25.40 -11.70
C ALA A 129 13.14 24.05 -12.00
N LEU A 130 12.51 22.92 -11.65
CA LEU A 130 13.05 21.61 -12.00
C LEU A 130 13.08 21.37 -13.52
N THR A 131 12.03 21.80 -14.22
CA THR A 131 11.99 21.73 -15.70
C THR A 131 13.16 22.52 -16.31
N PHE A 132 13.46 23.70 -15.75
CA PHE A 132 14.57 24.53 -16.20
C PHE A 132 15.93 23.86 -15.98
N LEU A 133 16.19 23.29 -14.79
CA LEU A 133 17.43 22.54 -14.51
C LEU A 133 17.64 21.37 -15.48
N ASN A 134 16.59 20.56 -15.67
CA ASN A 134 16.66 19.42 -16.59
C ASN A 134 16.92 19.88 -18.02
N LYS A 135 16.32 21.01 -18.43
CA LYS A 135 16.52 21.59 -19.75
C LYS A 135 17.96 22.07 -19.95
N GLN A 136 18.57 22.74 -18.96
CA GLN A 136 19.96 23.19 -19.04
C GLN A 136 20.93 22.01 -19.28
N ILE A 137 20.77 20.92 -18.52
CA ILE A 137 21.59 19.70 -18.70
C ILE A 137 21.42 19.15 -20.12
N MET A 138 20.17 19.04 -20.59
CA MET A 138 19.86 18.47 -21.90
C MET A 138 20.35 19.35 -23.08
N ASP A 139 20.28 20.67 -22.94
CA ASP A 139 20.72 21.60 -23.98
C ASP A 139 22.26 21.56 -24.12
N GLU A 140 23.01 21.41 -23.02
CA GLU A 140 24.47 21.22 -23.07
C GLU A 140 24.87 19.86 -23.65
N VAL A 141 24.17 18.79 -23.29
CA VAL A 141 24.37 17.46 -23.90
C VAL A 141 24.13 17.51 -25.41
N ARG A 142 23.16 18.30 -25.87
CA ARG A 142 22.92 18.50 -27.31
C ARG A 142 24.01 19.34 -27.97
N ALA A 143 24.49 20.38 -27.31
CA ALA A 143 25.56 21.24 -27.83
C ALA A 143 26.85 20.46 -28.11
N LYS A 144 27.19 19.47 -27.28
CA LYS A 144 28.37 18.60 -27.47
C LYS A 144 28.18 17.45 -28.47
N SER A 145 27.03 17.35 -29.14
CA SER A 145 26.73 16.31 -30.15
C SER A 145 26.85 14.85 -29.69
N THR A 146 26.89 14.57 -28.38
CA THR A 146 26.94 13.21 -27.81
C THR A 146 25.56 12.65 -27.47
N ASN A 147 24.48 13.31 -27.88
CA ASN A 147 23.12 12.97 -27.47
C ASN A 147 22.65 11.56 -27.92
N GLN A 148 23.32 10.92 -28.88
CA GLN A 148 23.00 9.57 -29.35
C GLN A 148 24.27 8.77 -29.63
N TYR A 149 24.22 7.46 -29.39
CA TYR A 149 25.27 6.56 -29.87
C TYR A 149 25.27 6.53 -31.41
N PRO A 150 26.45 6.45 -32.05
CA PRO A 150 26.54 6.14 -33.48
C PRO A 150 25.78 4.85 -33.82
N GLU A 151 25.06 4.83 -34.95
CA GLU A 151 24.17 3.72 -35.37
C GLU A 151 24.87 2.34 -35.38
N GLU A 152 26.13 2.30 -35.82
CA GLU A 152 26.92 1.05 -35.83
C GLU A 152 27.21 0.53 -34.42
N LEU A 153 27.52 1.46 -33.51
CA LEU A 153 27.86 1.16 -32.14
C LEU A 153 26.61 0.75 -31.34
N ARG A 154 25.46 1.38 -31.65
CA ARG A 154 24.15 1.01 -31.12
C ARG A 154 23.75 -0.42 -31.50
N LYS A 155 23.96 -0.84 -32.75
CA LYS A 155 23.67 -2.21 -33.22
C LYS A 155 24.54 -3.25 -32.52
N LYS A 156 25.83 -2.97 -32.34
CA LYS A 156 26.77 -3.86 -31.64
C LYS A 156 26.47 -3.96 -30.14
N LEU A 157 26.06 -2.86 -29.51
CA LEU A 157 25.64 -2.85 -28.10
C LEU A 157 24.37 -3.70 -27.86
N LEU A 158 23.47 -3.78 -28.84
CA LEU A 158 22.28 -4.64 -28.78
C LEU A 158 22.61 -6.13 -28.95
N ASN A 159 23.65 -6.44 -29.73
CA ASN A 159 24.09 -7.81 -30.00
C ASN A 159 25.13 -8.34 -28.98
N ASN A 160 25.51 -7.53 -27.98
CA ASN A 160 26.58 -7.83 -27.01
C ASN A 160 27.98 -8.11 -27.62
N ASP A 161 28.22 -7.67 -28.86
CA ASP A 161 29.50 -7.84 -29.58
C ASP A 161 30.32 -6.54 -29.54
N ILE A 162 30.91 -6.21 -28.39
CA ILE A 162 31.62 -4.93 -28.18
C ILE A 162 33.14 -5.16 -28.20
N LEU A 163 33.86 -4.51 -29.12
CA LEU A 163 35.33 -4.54 -29.12
C LEU A 163 35.92 -3.63 -28.01
N PRO A 164 37.16 -3.90 -27.55
CA PRO A 164 37.82 -3.08 -26.51
C PRO A 164 37.95 -1.59 -26.86
N ASN A 165 38.18 -1.26 -28.14
CA ASN A 165 38.27 0.14 -28.60
C ASN A 165 36.90 0.83 -28.64
N GLU A 166 35.83 0.08 -28.93
CA GLU A 166 34.46 0.60 -28.95
C GLU A 166 33.95 0.82 -27.52
N LYS A 167 34.39 -0.01 -26.57
CA LYS A 167 34.13 0.19 -25.14
C LYS A 167 34.75 1.50 -24.63
N LYS A 168 36.00 1.80 -24.99
CA LYS A 168 36.64 3.09 -24.65
C LYS A 168 35.86 4.29 -25.17
N LEU A 169 35.27 4.17 -26.36
CA LEU A 169 34.44 5.24 -26.94
C LEU A 169 33.11 5.40 -26.18
N ILE A 170 32.47 4.30 -25.76
CA ILE A 170 31.29 4.34 -24.88
C ILE A 170 31.64 5.00 -23.55
N ASP A 171 32.75 4.58 -22.93
CA ASP A 171 33.22 5.11 -21.65
C ASP A 171 33.52 6.61 -21.75
N PHE A 172 34.07 7.07 -22.88
CA PHE A 172 34.28 8.49 -23.15
C PHE A 172 32.95 9.27 -23.26
N ILE A 173 31.97 8.75 -23.98
CA ILE A 173 30.63 9.35 -24.07
C ILE A 173 29.97 9.42 -22.68
N HIS A 174 30.06 8.34 -21.89
CA HIS A 174 29.56 8.31 -20.52
C HIS A 174 30.26 9.33 -19.63
N PHE A 175 31.58 9.47 -19.75
CA PHE A 175 32.37 10.45 -19.00
C PHE A 175 31.98 11.89 -19.34
N GLU A 176 31.83 12.23 -20.62
CA GLU A 176 31.37 13.55 -21.07
C GLU A 176 29.99 13.89 -20.48
N HIS A 177 29.03 12.96 -20.59
CA HIS A 177 27.70 13.14 -20.01
C HIS A 177 27.75 13.30 -18.49
N PHE A 178 28.54 12.48 -17.81
CA PHE A 178 28.71 12.58 -16.35
C PHE A 178 29.31 13.94 -15.95
N SER A 179 30.31 14.43 -16.69
CA SER A 179 30.93 15.73 -16.44
C SER A 179 29.94 16.88 -16.60
N ILE A 180 29.06 16.82 -17.61
CA ILE A 180 28.00 17.84 -17.83
C ILE A 180 26.96 17.78 -16.73
N ILE A 181 26.44 16.59 -16.41
CA ILE A 181 25.44 16.43 -15.36
C ILE A 181 26.02 16.92 -14.04
N ARG A 182 27.26 16.56 -13.70
CA ARG A 182 27.90 16.98 -12.46
C ARG A 182 28.12 18.49 -12.38
N SER A 183 28.45 19.16 -13.49
CA SER A 183 28.72 20.61 -13.48
C SER A 183 27.45 21.46 -13.41
N LYS A 184 26.34 20.98 -13.98
CA LYS A 184 25.07 21.73 -14.07
C LYS A 184 24.00 21.30 -13.08
N PHE A 185 24.15 20.13 -12.46
CA PHE A 185 23.15 19.64 -11.52
C PHE A 185 23.17 20.46 -10.23
N ASN A 186 22.10 21.23 -10.02
CA ASN A 186 21.90 21.98 -8.79
C ASN A 186 21.13 21.13 -7.76
N LYS A 187 21.81 20.77 -6.65
CA LYS A 187 21.25 19.91 -5.61
C LYS A 187 20.24 20.65 -4.72
N GLN A 188 18.96 20.33 -4.90
CA GLN A 188 17.87 20.72 -4.00
C GLN A 188 17.79 19.78 -2.79
N GLY A 189 18.59 20.05 -1.75
CA GLY A 189 18.76 19.16 -0.60
C GLY A 189 17.47 18.80 0.15
N ARG A 190 16.62 19.80 0.45
CA ARG A 190 15.34 19.58 1.16
C ARG A 190 14.39 18.69 0.36
N LEU A 191 14.32 18.89 -0.96
CA LEU A 191 13.47 18.09 -1.85
C LEU A 191 13.95 16.63 -1.89
N ILE A 192 15.26 16.42 -2.04
CA ILE A 192 15.86 15.08 -2.08
C ILE A 192 15.63 14.34 -0.77
N GLN A 193 15.87 14.98 0.37
CA GLN A 193 15.68 14.35 1.67
C GLN A 193 14.22 13.98 1.92
N THR A 194 13.30 14.86 1.53
CA THR A 194 11.86 14.60 1.64
C THR A 194 11.44 13.42 0.78
N ALA A 195 11.86 13.40 -0.48
CA ALA A 195 11.59 12.29 -1.38
C ALA A 195 12.19 10.99 -0.83
N ARG A 196 13.40 11.03 -0.28
CA ARG A 196 14.04 9.87 0.34
C ARG A 196 13.19 9.26 1.46
N ILE A 197 12.76 10.09 2.41
CA ILE A 197 11.92 9.60 3.53
C ILE A 197 10.60 9.04 3.01
N MET A 198 9.99 9.68 2.00
CA MET A 198 8.77 9.20 1.36
C MET A 198 8.94 7.82 0.71
N PHE A 199 9.99 7.63 -0.10
CA PHE A 199 10.27 6.36 -0.76
C PHE A 199 10.72 5.27 0.22
N GLU A 200 11.45 5.63 1.27
CA GLU A 200 11.83 4.73 2.34
C GLU A 200 10.60 4.24 3.12
N HIS A 201 9.68 5.15 3.46
CA HIS A 201 8.43 4.79 4.13
C HIS A 201 7.57 3.86 3.26
N LEU A 202 7.48 4.18 1.97
CA LEU A 202 6.73 3.39 1.00
C LEU A 202 7.25 1.94 0.90
N GLU A 203 8.57 1.74 0.87
CA GLU A 203 9.15 0.40 0.67
C GLU A 203 9.35 -0.39 1.97
N LEU A 204 9.74 0.26 3.07
CA LEU A 204 10.11 -0.43 4.31
C LEU A 204 8.97 -0.62 5.31
N ASN A 205 8.02 0.32 5.36
CA ASN A 205 6.98 0.33 6.38
C ASN A 205 5.64 -0.22 5.90
N CYS A 206 5.57 -0.74 4.67
CA CYS A 206 4.35 -1.28 4.11
C CYS A 206 3.96 -2.61 4.82
N PRO A 207 2.77 -2.72 5.42
CA PRO A 207 2.36 -3.92 6.16
C PRO A 207 1.92 -5.09 5.26
N ASP A 208 1.61 -4.84 3.98
CA ASP A 208 1.08 -5.87 3.05
C ASP A 208 1.57 -5.61 1.62
N MET A 209 2.17 -6.63 0.99
CA MET A 209 2.71 -6.54 -0.37
C MET A 209 1.65 -6.20 -1.42
N ASN A 210 0.39 -6.57 -1.21
CA ASN A 210 -0.70 -6.24 -2.14
C ASN A 210 -1.01 -4.74 -2.18
N ILE A 211 -0.65 -4.00 -1.12
CA ILE A 211 -0.94 -2.57 -0.97
C ILE A 211 0.26 -1.73 -1.44
N LEU A 212 1.44 -2.33 -1.49
CA LEU A 212 2.66 -1.69 -1.96
C LEU A 212 2.51 -1.14 -3.38
N ASP A 213 1.95 -1.93 -4.29
CA ASP A 213 1.78 -1.50 -5.69
C ASP A 213 0.77 -0.34 -5.81
N ASN A 214 -0.34 -0.39 -5.06
CA ASN A 214 -1.30 0.72 -5.02
C ASN A 214 -0.67 2.00 -4.43
N SER A 215 0.16 1.84 -3.39
CA SER A 215 0.89 2.96 -2.77
C SER A 215 1.92 3.56 -3.72
N ARG A 216 2.63 2.71 -4.49
CA ARG A 216 3.54 3.14 -5.56
C ARG A 216 2.80 3.92 -6.62
N ASP A 217 1.70 3.39 -7.14
CA ASP A 217 0.88 4.05 -8.15
C ASP A 217 0.37 5.40 -7.64
N LEU A 218 -0.05 5.48 -6.38
CA LEU A 218 -0.45 6.73 -5.75
C LEU A 218 0.69 7.75 -5.73
N VAL A 219 1.86 7.42 -5.18
CA VAL A 219 3.01 8.35 -5.13
C VAL A 219 3.41 8.76 -6.54
N MET A 220 3.52 7.79 -7.45
CA MET A 220 3.89 8.01 -8.84
C MET A 220 2.87 8.87 -9.58
N SER A 221 1.57 8.78 -9.25
CA SER A 221 0.52 9.67 -9.80
C SER A 221 0.77 11.14 -9.49
N GLN A 222 1.37 11.45 -8.34
CA GLN A 222 1.62 12.82 -7.89
C GLN A 222 2.89 13.43 -8.49
N MET A 223 3.81 12.58 -8.98
CA MET A 223 5.09 13.01 -9.53
C MET A 223 5.03 13.23 -11.05
N THR A 224 5.67 14.31 -11.49
CA THR A 224 5.79 14.62 -12.92
C THR A 224 7.02 13.97 -13.55
N THR A 225 7.02 13.88 -14.87
CA THR A 225 8.14 13.33 -15.65
C THR A 225 9.46 14.08 -15.40
N PHE A 226 9.38 15.39 -15.13
CA PHE A 226 10.51 16.26 -14.83
C PHE A 226 11.07 16.03 -13.43
N GLU A 227 10.21 15.79 -12.44
CA GLU A 227 10.64 15.41 -11.08
C GLU A 227 11.41 14.09 -11.14
N CYS A 228 10.85 13.08 -11.82
CA CYS A 228 11.54 11.79 -11.97
C CYS A 228 12.87 11.92 -12.73
N GLN A 229 12.94 12.77 -13.76
CA GLN A 229 14.18 13.03 -14.49
C GLN A 229 15.23 13.74 -13.61
N TYR A 230 14.81 14.67 -12.75
CA TYR A 230 15.70 15.34 -11.81
C TYR A 230 16.28 14.32 -10.80
N PHE A 231 15.43 13.46 -10.23
CA PHE A 231 15.89 12.39 -9.33
C PHE A 231 16.79 11.36 -10.05
N PHE A 232 16.52 11.10 -11.33
CA PHE A 232 17.39 10.27 -12.15
C PHE A 232 18.79 10.89 -12.30
N TYR A 233 18.91 12.20 -12.58
CA TYR A 233 20.23 12.86 -12.62
C TYR A 233 20.93 12.87 -11.25
N TYR A 234 20.17 12.99 -10.16
CA TYR A 234 20.70 12.84 -8.82
C TYR A 234 21.35 11.46 -8.61
N SER A 235 20.70 10.40 -9.09
CA SER A 235 21.23 9.02 -8.99
C SER A 235 22.51 8.77 -9.78
N LEU A 236 22.77 9.56 -10.84
CA LEU A 236 23.99 9.48 -11.63
C LEU A 236 25.15 10.25 -10.99
N THR A 237 24.86 11.25 -10.14
CA THR A 237 25.89 12.11 -9.53
C THR A 237 26.36 11.60 -8.17
N ASN A 238 25.48 10.98 -7.38
CA ASN A 238 25.78 10.56 -6.01
C ASN A 238 25.74 9.05 -5.84
N LYS A 239 26.92 8.44 -5.54
CA LYS A 239 27.05 7.00 -5.27
C LYS A 239 26.71 6.56 -3.84
N ASN A 240 26.63 7.50 -2.89
CA ASN A 240 26.55 7.16 -1.46
C ASN A 240 25.15 6.73 -0.98
N GLU A 241 24.10 6.97 -1.77
CA GLU A 241 22.72 6.70 -1.36
C GLU A 241 22.12 5.48 -2.08
N THR A 242 22.80 4.34 -1.97
CA THR A 242 22.45 3.13 -2.73
C THR A 242 21.05 2.61 -2.40
N ASP A 243 20.62 2.69 -1.13
CA ASP A 243 19.30 2.20 -0.71
C ASP A 243 18.17 3.09 -1.22
N PHE A 244 18.34 4.41 -1.15
CA PHE A 244 17.40 5.36 -1.73
C PHE A 244 17.24 5.15 -3.24
N ILE A 245 18.35 4.94 -3.94
CA ILE A 245 18.35 4.73 -5.40
C ILE A 245 17.72 3.38 -5.76
N LYS A 246 17.93 2.33 -4.97
CA LYS A 246 17.25 1.04 -5.16
C LYS A 246 15.74 1.15 -4.92
N SER A 247 15.33 1.80 -3.83
CA SER A 247 13.91 2.04 -3.52
C SER A 247 13.24 2.89 -4.60
N MET A 248 13.93 3.93 -5.06
CA MET A 248 13.49 4.76 -6.18
C MET A 248 13.44 3.98 -7.49
N ALA A 249 14.41 3.11 -7.78
CA ALA A 249 14.41 2.34 -9.02
C ALA A 249 13.23 1.36 -9.10
N LYS A 250 12.91 0.71 -7.98
CA LYS A 250 11.74 -0.19 -7.86
C LYS A 250 10.41 0.54 -8.05
N SER A 251 10.30 1.76 -7.53
CA SER A 251 9.06 2.54 -7.55
C SER A 251 8.90 3.43 -8.79
N ILE A 252 9.97 4.10 -9.22
CA ILE A 252 9.97 5.09 -10.32
C ILE A 252 10.30 4.46 -11.67
N PHE A 253 11.39 3.68 -11.75
CA PHE A 253 11.98 3.31 -13.04
C PHE A 253 11.49 1.98 -13.59
N LEU A 254 10.97 1.11 -12.72
CA LEU A 254 10.33 -0.16 -13.06
C LEU A 254 8.79 -0.06 -13.15
N ASP A 255 8.21 1.14 -12.94
CA ASP A 255 6.78 1.39 -13.10
C ASP A 255 6.32 1.12 -14.54
N LYS A 256 5.27 0.31 -14.68
CA LYS A 256 4.60 -0.03 -15.94
C LYS A 256 4.15 1.21 -16.72
N ASN A 257 3.93 2.33 -16.05
CA ASN A 257 3.45 3.58 -16.66
C ASN A 257 4.56 4.44 -17.30
N HIS A 258 5.84 4.06 -17.17
CA HIS A 258 6.96 4.63 -17.93
C HIS A 258 6.98 6.17 -18.01
N LYS A 259 6.81 6.85 -16.87
CA LYS A 259 6.69 8.32 -16.83
C LYS A 259 7.97 9.06 -17.21
N VAL A 260 9.15 8.42 -17.18
CA VAL A 260 10.42 9.14 -17.33
C VAL A 260 10.94 9.12 -18.77
N ARG A 261 11.15 10.30 -19.36
CA ARG A 261 11.84 10.46 -20.64
C ARG A 261 13.36 10.45 -20.42
N ILE A 262 13.95 9.26 -20.43
CA ILE A 262 15.40 9.06 -20.27
C ILE A 262 16.02 8.73 -21.63
N ILE A 263 17.10 9.43 -22.01
CA ILE A 263 17.87 9.10 -23.22
C ILE A 263 18.56 7.75 -23.02
N GLU A 264 18.70 6.98 -24.10
CA GLU A 264 19.38 5.68 -24.11
C GLU A 264 20.76 5.67 -23.45
N ILE A 265 21.58 6.71 -23.68
CA ILE A 265 22.91 6.87 -23.08
C ILE A 265 22.81 6.93 -21.56
N HIS A 266 21.93 7.78 -21.05
CA HIS A 266 21.69 7.93 -19.62
C HIS A 266 21.17 6.63 -18.98
N ARG A 267 20.28 5.91 -19.68
CA ARG A 267 19.80 4.59 -19.25
C ARG A 267 20.96 3.59 -19.13
N ASN A 268 21.81 3.51 -20.16
CA ASN A 268 22.97 2.61 -20.14
C ASN A 268 24.00 3.02 -19.07
N MET A 269 24.16 4.32 -18.80
CA MET A 269 25.00 4.80 -17.68
C MET A 269 24.43 4.33 -16.34
N PHE A 270 23.11 4.38 -16.16
CA PHE A 270 22.46 3.91 -14.95
C PHE A 270 22.63 2.40 -14.78
N ASP A 271 22.38 1.61 -15.84
CA ASP A 271 22.60 0.16 -15.86
C ASP A 271 24.07 -0.17 -15.50
N TYR A 272 25.03 0.61 -16.03
CA TYR A 272 26.46 0.44 -15.74
C TYR A 272 26.85 0.76 -14.28
N ILE A 273 26.29 1.83 -13.72
CA ILE A 273 26.63 2.29 -12.36
C ILE A 273 25.97 1.39 -11.29
N TRP A 274 24.73 0.98 -11.52
CA TRP A 274 23.88 0.36 -10.51
C TRP A 274 23.60 -1.13 -10.75
N GLY A 275 23.89 -1.65 -11.95
CA GLY A 275 23.61 -3.05 -12.32
C GLY A 275 22.10 -3.37 -12.45
N ILE A 276 21.24 -2.35 -12.49
CA ILE A 276 19.79 -2.49 -12.62
C ILE A 276 19.43 -2.21 -14.07
N ASN A 277 18.95 -3.23 -14.79
CA ASN A 277 18.58 -3.10 -16.20
C ASN A 277 17.20 -2.44 -16.36
N LEU A 278 17.17 -1.25 -16.96
CA LEU A 278 15.94 -0.49 -17.20
C LEU A 278 15.28 -0.77 -18.57
N LYS A 279 15.70 -1.78 -19.34
CA LYS A 279 15.22 -2.02 -20.73
C LYS A 279 13.89 -2.78 -20.84
N ASP A 280 13.46 -3.51 -19.82
CA ASP A 280 12.42 -4.55 -19.93
C ASP A 280 10.96 -4.06 -20.04
N GLY A 281 10.68 -2.76 -19.95
CA GLY A 281 9.30 -2.27 -19.89
C GLY A 281 8.72 -1.66 -21.19
N TYR A 282 9.46 -1.62 -22.30
CA TYR A 282 9.00 -0.93 -23.52
C TYR A 282 7.91 -1.68 -24.32
N MET A 283 6.66 -1.62 -23.88
CA MET A 283 5.50 -1.99 -24.72
C MET A 283 4.95 -0.75 -25.40
N LYS A 284 5.46 -0.44 -26.60
CA LYS A 284 4.89 0.59 -27.48
C LYS A 284 3.63 0.04 -28.15
N GLN A 285 2.55 -0.13 -27.38
CA GLN A 285 1.23 -0.36 -27.95
C GLN A 285 0.57 0.99 -28.19
N ASP A 286 0.29 1.30 -29.45
CA ASP A 286 -0.58 2.41 -29.83
C ASP A 286 -2.02 1.89 -29.66
N PRO A 287 -2.81 2.45 -28.74
CA PRO A 287 -4.10 1.88 -28.36
C PRO A 287 -5.10 1.89 -29.52
N MET A 288 -4.87 2.72 -30.55
CA MET A 288 -5.76 2.78 -31.71
C MET A 288 -5.42 1.76 -32.78
N MET A 289 -4.14 1.43 -33.00
CA MET A 289 -3.72 0.63 -34.16
C MET A 289 -2.38 -0.09 -33.96
N ASP A 290 -2.24 -1.31 -34.52
CA ASP A 290 -0.98 -2.05 -34.49
C ASP A 290 0.18 -1.30 -35.19
N LYS A 291 1.40 -1.58 -34.73
CA LYS A 291 2.66 -1.00 -35.21
C LYS A 291 2.88 -1.17 -36.71
N LYS A 292 2.43 -2.28 -37.32
CA LYS A 292 2.53 -2.50 -38.78
C LYS A 292 1.61 -1.54 -39.53
N THR A 293 0.36 -1.43 -39.08
CA THR A 293 -0.66 -0.58 -39.68
C THR A 293 -0.27 0.89 -39.59
N ARG A 294 0.31 1.32 -38.47
CA ARG A 294 0.87 2.67 -38.30
C ARG A 294 2.01 2.98 -39.27
N LYS A 295 2.93 2.03 -39.50
CA LYS A 295 4.02 2.19 -40.48
C LYS A 295 3.47 2.33 -41.91
N HIS A 296 2.47 1.52 -42.27
CA HIS A 296 1.80 1.60 -43.58
C HIS A 296 1.14 2.97 -43.79
N LEU A 297 0.34 3.44 -42.81
CA LEU A 297 -0.29 4.76 -42.85
C LEU A 297 0.73 5.89 -42.94
N SER A 298 1.83 5.81 -42.19
CA SER A 298 2.90 6.81 -42.24
C SER A 298 3.59 6.85 -43.61
N LYS A 299 3.83 5.70 -44.23
CA LYS A 299 4.47 5.59 -45.55
C LYS A 299 3.56 6.16 -46.65
N ASN A 300 2.25 5.93 -46.52
CA ASN A 300 1.24 6.34 -47.50
C ASN A 300 0.51 7.65 -47.13
N LYS A 301 1.01 8.39 -46.13
CA LYS A 301 0.37 9.59 -45.56
C LYS A 301 -0.03 10.64 -46.60
N ARG A 302 0.81 10.86 -47.62
CA ARG A 302 0.54 11.82 -48.69
C ARG A 302 -0.65 11.39 -49.56
N LYS A 303 -0.72 10.10 -49.90
CA LYS A 303 -1.82 9.52 -50.69
C LYS A 303 -3.14 9.57 -49.91
N PHE A 304 -3.14 9.13 -48.65
CA PHE A 304 -4.34 9.22 -47.82
C PHE A 304 -4.82 10.67 -47.63
N LYS A 305 -3.91 11.64 -47.48
CA LYS A 305 -4.30 13.05 -47.45
C LYS A 305 -4.86 13.56 -48.79
N SER A 306 -4.36 13.10 -49.93
CA SER A 306 -4.92 13.49 -51.23
C SER A 306 -6.30 12.87 -51.45
N ASP A 307 -6.49 11.63 -51.04
CA ASP A 307 -7.76 10.90 -51.18
C ASP A 307 -8.84 11.53 -50.29
N ILE A 308 -8.50 11.88 -49.04
CA ILE A 308 -9.39 12.64 -48.15
C ILE A 308 -9.74 14.01 -48.74
N LYS A 309 -8.76 14.71 -49.32
CA LYS A 309 -9.00 16.03 -49.90
C LYS A 309 -9.96 15.95 -51.09
N LYS A 310 -9.81 14.94 -51.95
CA LYS A 310 -10.75 14.69 -53.06
C LYS A 310 -12.16 14.43 -52.56
N LEU A 311 -12.33 13.52 -51.59
CA LEU A 311 -13.64 13.23 -51.01
C LEU A 311 -14.32 14.47 -50.41
N LEU A 312 -13.57 15.34 -49.73
CA LEU A 312 -14.09 16.59 -49.18
C LEU A 312 -14.43 17.64 -50.26
N ASP A 313 -13.70 17.64 -51.37
CA ASP A 313 -13.97 18.53 -52.51
C ASP A 313 -15.18 18.02 -53.32
N ASP A 314 -15.37 16.70 -53.41
CA ASP A 314 -16.53 16.02 -54.01
C ASP A 314 -17.82 16.26 -53.18
N GLU A 315 -17.77 16.13 -51.85
CA GLU A 315 -18.90 16.49 -50.95
C GLU A 315 -19.30 17.97 -51.07
N LYS A 316 -18.33 18.86 -51.27
CA LYS A 316 -18.59 20.30 -51.49
C LYS A 316 -19.23 20.57 -52.85
N THR A 317 -18.92 19.77 -53.87
CA THR A 317 -19.53 19.91 -55.20
C THR A 317 -20.93 19.32 -55.23
N GLU A 318 -21.19 18.23 -54.51
CA GLU A 318 -22.55 17.68 -54.33
C GLU A 318 -23.47 18.63 -53.55
N THR A 319 -22.97 19.27 -52.49
CA THR A 319 -23.74 20.29 -51.72
C THR A 319 -24.00 21.58 -52.49
N LEU A 320 -23.20 21.89 -53.53
CA LEU A 320 -23.44 23.01 -54.46
C LEU A 320 -24.41 22.64 -55.60
N GLN A 321 -24.64 21.34 -55.86
CA GLN A 321 -25.56 20.85 -56.90
C GLN A 321 -26.95 20.46 -56.35
N ALA A 322 -27.15 20.45 -55.03
CA ALA A 322 -28.48 20.30 -54.45
C ALA A 322 -29.35 21.52 -54.86
N PRO A 323 -30.45 21.33 -55.61
CA PRO A 323 -31.32 22.43 -55.99
C PRO A 323 -31.90 23.06 -54.74
N LYS A 324 -31.74 24.38 -54.59
CA LYS A 324 -32.64 25.16 -53.73
C LYS A 324 -34.03 25.06 -54.36
N GLU A 325 -34.83 24.09 -53.93
CA GLU A 325 -36.27 24.16 -54.10
C GLU A 325 -36.74 25.38 -53.33
N ILE A 326 -36.91 26.47 -54.08
CA ILE A 326 -37.65 27.66 -53.67
C ILE A 326 -39.10 27.21 -53.53
N GLN A 327 -39.52 26.93 -52.30
CA GLN A 327 -40.95 26.91 -51.96
C GLN A 327 -41.34 28.33 -51.51
N THR A 328 -42.00 29.05 -52.41
CA THR A 328 -43.03 30.07 -52.13
C THR A 328 -43.97 30.06 -53.34
N PRO A 329 -45.29 30.21 -53.15
CA PRO A 329 -45.94 31.13 -52.21
C PRO A 329 -46.38 30.53 -50.88
#